data_AF-A0A975KP03-F1
#
_entry.id   AF-A0A975KP03-F1
#
_cell.length_a   1.000
_cell.length_b   1.000
_cell.length_c   1.000
_cell.angle_alpha   90.00
_cell.angle_beta   90.00
_cell.angle_gamma   90.00
#
_symmetry.space_group_name_H-M   'P 1'
#
loop_
_entity.id
_entity.type
_entity.pdbx_description
1 polymer ?
#
loop_
_entity_poly.entity_id
_entity_poly.type
_entity_poly.pdbx_seq_one_letter_code
_entity_poly.pdbx_strand_id
1 'polypeptide(L)'
;MLENGRKRKEMALEKDVSLNSVNIWIRNYQLYGRDGLSFNKRTDYVAQEETQKELKQLKKIGKRYNEQLEEIEILKKFQAFLKENE
;
A
#
# COMPACT_ATOMS: atom_id res chain seq x y z
N MET A 1 -11.73 -6.78 12.92
CA MET A 1 -13.05 -7.36 13.21
C MET A 1 -14.09 -6.25 13.22
N LEU A 2 -15.37 -6.56 13.03
CA LEU A 2 -16.44 -5.58 13.30
C LEU A 2 -16.61 -5.45 14.82
N GLU A 3 -17.11 -4.31 15.30
CA GLU A 3 -17.52 -4.16 16.70
C GLU A 3 -18.45 -5.33 17.05
N ASN A 4 -18.11 -6.07 18.11
CA ASN A 4 -18.74 -7.32 18.57
C ASN A 4 -18.15 -8.64 18.02
N GLY A 5 -16.99 -8.62 17.36
CA GLY A 5 -16.32 -9.86 16.93
C GLY A 5 -17.04 -10.61 15.80
N ARG A 6 -18.10 -10.02 15.25
CA ARG A 6 -18.90 -10.62 14.16
C ARG A 6 -18.06 -10.87 12.92
N LYS A 7 -18.25 -12.04 12.31
CA LYS A 7 -17.59 -12.39 11.06
C LYS A 7 -18.26 -11.65 9.91
N ARG A 8 -17.45 -11.05 9.05
CA ARG A 8 -17.93 -10.29 7.87
C ARG A 8 -18.84 -11.14 6.96
N LYS A 9 -18.58 -12.46 6.90
CA LYS A 9 -19.36 -13.44 6.13
C LYS A 9 -20.79 -13.60 6.66
N GLU A 10 -20.96 -13.62 7.97
CA GLU A 10 -22.28 -13.76 8.60
C GLU A 10 -23.12 -12.50 8.36
N MET A 11 -22.52 -11.31 8.49
CA MET A 11 -23.21 -10.05 8.18
C MET A 11 -23.55 -9.90 6.70
N ALA A 12 -22.67 -10.36 5.80
CA ALA A 12 -22.94 -10.37 4.36
C ALA A 12 -24.16 -11.25 4.02
N LEU A 13 -24.25 -12.44 4.62
CA LEU A 13 -25.39 -13.33 4.47
C LEU A 13 -26.68 -12.75 5.07
N GLU A 14 -26.61 -12.18 6.28
CA GLU A 14 -27.77 -11.58 6.97
C GLU A 14 -28.38 -10.42 6.17
N LYS A 15 -27.53 -9.61 5.52
CA LYS A 15 -27.97 -8.42 4.79
C LYS A 15 -28.18 -8.66 3.29
N ASP A 16 -28.05 -9.90 2.83
CA ASP A 16 -28.13 -10.29 1.41
C ASP A 16 -27.23 -9.42 0.51
N VAL A 17 -25.99 -9.21 0.95
CA VAL A 17 -24.99 -8.44 0.21
C VAL A 17 -23.73 -9.26 0.00
N SER A 18 -23.00 -8.94 -1.07
CA SER A 18 -21.72 -9.61 -1.30
C SER A 18 -20.73 -9.34 -0.17
N LEU A 19 -19.93 -10.35 0.19
CA LEU A 19 -18.82 -10.18 1.13
C LEU A 19 -17.84 -9.08 0.66
N ASN A 20 -17.71 -8.90 -0.65
CA ASN A 20 -16.88 -7.84 -1.22
C ASN A 20 -17.44 -6.44 -0.90
N SER A 21 -18.75 -6.25 -1.01
CA SER A 21 -19.42 -4.99 -0.64
C SER A 21 -19.15 -4.63 0.82
N VAL A 22 -19.26 -5.62 1.72
CA VAL A 22 -18.94 -5.46 3.15
C VAL A 22 -17.47 -5.05 3.36
N ASN A 23 -16.54 -5.70 2.67
CA ASN A 23 -15.12 -5.35 2.77
C ASN A 23 -14.83 -3.93 2.26
N ILE A 24 -15.46 -3.52 1.15
CA ILE A 24 -15.34 -2.16 0.61
C ILE A 24 -15.87 -1.13 1.60
N TRP A 25 -17.05 -1.36 2.18
CA TRP A 25 -17.62 -0.45 3.18
C TRP A 25 -16.75 -0.31 4.42
N ILE A 26 -16.23 -1.42 4.96
CA ILE A 26 -15.32 -1.38 6.11
C ILE A 26 -14.07 -0.58 5.78
N ARG A 27 -13.44 -0.87 4.64
CA ARG A 27 -12.23 -0.16 4.20
C ARG A 27 -12.49 1.33 4.02
N ASN A 28 -13.58 1.70 3.36
CA ASN A 28 -13.91 3.10 3.12
C ASN A 28 -14.21 3.84 4.43
N TYR A 29 -14.89 3.17 5.37
CA TYR A 29 -15.16 3.74 6.69
C TYR A 29 -13.86 3.96 7.48
N GLN A 30 -12.90 3.04 7.39
CA GLN A 30 -11.59 3.20 8.05
C GLN A 30 -10.77 4.37 7.48
N LEU A 31 -10.87 4.62 6.17
CA LEU A 31 -10.09 5.67 5.51
C LEU A 31 -10.73 7.06 5.60
N TYR A 32 -12.06 7.13 5.51
CA TYR A 32 -12.78 8.39 5.32
C TYR A 32 -13.93 8.59 6.33
N GLY A 33 -14.02 7.75 7.36
CA GLY A 33 -15.12 7.79 8.32
C GLY A 33 -16.48 7.58 7.65
N ARG A 34 -17.51 8.21 8.20
CA ARG A 34 -18.89 8.10 7.68
C ARG A 34 -19.01 8.55 6.22
N ASP A 35 -18.21 9.54 5.80
CA ASP A 35 -18.26 10.08 4.42
C ASP A 35 -17.83 9.05 3.37
N GLY A 36 -17.01 8.07 3.75
CA GLY A 36 -16.57 6.99 2.86
C GLY A 36 -17.69 6.01 2.45
N LEU A 37 -18.85 6.05 3.14
CA LEU A 37 -20.01 5.21 2.81
C LEU A 37 -20.97 5.87 1.81
N SER A 38 -20.80 7.16 1.53
CA SER A 38 -21.60 7.93 0.58
C SER A 38 -21.45 7.40 -0.85
N PHE A 39 -22.54 7.45 -1.64
CA PHE A 39 -22.57 6.93 -3.00
C PHE A 39 -21.56 7.64 -3.92
N ASN A 40 -21.37 8.94 -3.74
CA ASN A 40 -20.49 9.78 -4.56
C ASN A 40 -19.00 9.43 -4.44
N LYS A 41 -18.55 8.85 -3.32
CA LYS A 41 -17.15 8.42 -3.13
C LYS A 41 -16.89 6.97 -3.53
N ARG A 42 -17.91 6.20 -3.93
CA ARG A 42 -17.73 4.83 -4.44
C ARG A 42 -17.15 4.82 -5.86
N THR A 43 -17.31 5.91 -6.61
CA THR A 43 -16.88 6.07 -8.00
C THR A 43 -15.45 6.58 -8.18
N ASP A 44 -14.83 7.17 -7.15
CA ASP A 44 -13.41 7.58 -7.16
C ASP A 44 -12.44 6.37 -7.21
N TYR A 45 -12.98 5.15 -7.17
CA TYR A 45 -12.27 3.87 -7.18
C TYR A 45 -11.49 3.60 -8.48
N VAL A 46 -11.71 4.36 -9.55
CA VAL A 46 -10.92 4.26 -10.80
C VAL A 46 -9.47 4.71 -10.59
N ALA A 47 -9.20 5.59 -9.63
CA ALA A 47 -7.83 6.06 -9.35
C ALA A 47 -6.93 5.00 -8.69
N GLN A 48 -7.49 3.91 -8.14
CA GLN A 48 -6.73 2.97 -7.33
C GLN A 48 -5.75 2.13 -8.15
N GLU A 49 -6.04 1.80 -9.40
CA GLU A 49 -5.09 1.04 -10.23
C GLU A 49 -3.86 1.88 -10.59
N GLU A 50 -4.07 3.14 -10.93
CA GLU A 50 -3.00 4.09 -11.24
C GLU A 50 -2.14 4.37 -10.01
N THR A 51 -2.76 4.61 -8.84
CA THR A 51 -2.04 4.75 -7.56
C THR A 51 -1.25 3.48 -7.21
N GLN A 52 -1.77 2.28 -7.48
CA GLN A 52 -1.04 1.03 -7.23
C GLN A 52 0.13 0.84 -8.20
N LYS A 53 -0.03 1.24 -9.47
CA LYS A 53 1.06 1.25 -10.46
C LYS A 53 2.16 2.22 -10.04
N GLU A 54 1.80 3.43 -9.63
CA GLU A 54 2.73 4.44 -9.14
C GLU A 54 3.46 3.97 -7.88
N LEU A 55 2.75 3.44 -6.88
CA LEU A 55 3.37 2.85 -5.68
C LEU A 55 4.36 1.74 -6.02
N LYS A 56 4.05 0.89 -7.01
CA LYS A 56 4.95 -0.17 -7.46
C LYS A 56 6.20 0.40 -8.13
N GLN A 57 6.06 1.46 -8.93
CA GLN A 57 7.18 2.16 -9.54
C GLN A 57 8.07 2.83 -8.49
N LEU A 58 7.48 3.54 -7.52
CA LEU A 58 8.21 4.17 -6.42
C LEU A 58 9.03 3.17 -5.62
N LYS A 59 8.45 2.00 -5.29
CA LYS A 59 9.20 0.91 -4.62
C LYS A 59 10.38 0.41 -5.46
N LYS A 60 10.22 0.30 -6.77
CA LYS A 60 11.29 -0.13 -7.68
C LYS A 60 12.42 0.89 -7.75
N ILE A 61 12.09 2.18 -7.80
CA ILE A 61 13.06 3.28 -7.79
C ILE A 61 13.82 3.28 -6.46
N GLY A 62 13.13 3.19 -5.33
CA GLY A 62 13.75 3.14 -4.00
C GLY A 62 14.73 1.97 -3.84
N LYS A 63 14.37 0.77 -4.36
CA LYS A 63 15.27 -0.38 -4.35
C LYS A 63 16.56 -0.12 -5.12
N ARG A 64 16.44 0.41 -6.34
CA ARG A 64 17.61 0.75 -7.19
C ARG A 64 18.50 1.81 -6.56
N TYR A 65 17.90 2.83 -5.95
CA TYR A 65 18.64 3.87 -5.26
C TYR A 65 19.46 3.31 -4.09
N ASN A 66 18.88 2.42 -3.29
CA ASN A 66 19.61 1.78 -2.20
C ASN A 66 20.75 0.89 -2.70
N GLU A 67 20.52 0.11 -3.76
CA GLU A 67 21.59 -0.70 -4.40
C GLU A 67 22.75 0.17 -4.88
N GLN A 68 22.46 1.34 -5.47
CA GLN A 68 23.48 2.30 -5.90
C GLN A 68 24.25 2.91 -4.72
N LEU A 69 23.58 3.19 -3.59
CA LEU A 69 24.26 3.69 -2.39
C LEU A 69 25.26 2.66 -1.83
N GLU A 70 24.88 1.39 -1.81
CA GLU A 70 25.77 0.31 -1.38
C GLU A 70 27.00 0.18 -2.31
N GLU A 71 26.80 0.24 -3.63
CA GLU A 71 27.89 0.21 -4.61
C GLU A 71 28.85 1.40 -4.41
N ILE A 72 28.32 2.62 -4.23
CA ILE A 72 29.13 3.81 -3.95
C ILE A 72 29.94 3.64 -2.66
N GLU A 73 29.34 3.07 -1.61
CA GLU A 73 30.04 2.84 -0.35
C GLU A 73 31.20 1.84 -0.52
N ILE A 74 30.96 0.76 -1.28
CA ILE A 74 31.99 -0.23 -1.62
C ILE A 74 33.14 0.43 -2.39
N LEU A 75 32.82 1.24 -3.42
CA LEU A 75 33.83 1.93 -4.21
C LEU A 75 34.66 2.92 -3.37
N LYS A 76 34.03 3.63 -2.43
CA LYS A 76 34.74 4.50 -1.48
C LYS A 76 35.71 3.72 -0.61
N LYS A 77 35.30 2.56 -0.08
CA LYS A 77 36.17 1.68 0.72
C LYS A 77 37.35 1.17 -0.10
N PHE A 78 37.11 0.73 -1.33
CA PHE A 78 38.19 0.32 -2.24
C PHE A 78 39.16 1.46 -2.55
N GLN A 79 38.65 2.67 -2.82
CA GLN A 79 39.51 3.82 -3.09
C GLN A 79 40.36 4.21 -1.87
N ALA A 80 39.79 4.17 -0.66
CA ALA A 80 40.54 4.41 0.56
C ALA A 80 41.65 3.35 0.75
N PHE A 81 41.32 2.07 0.56
CA PHE A 81 42.29 0.98 0.64
C PHE A 81 43.45 1.14 -0.36
N LEU A 82 43.18 1.55 -1.60
CA LEU A 82 44.24 1.77 -2.59
C LEU A 82 45.17 2.92 -2.20
N LYS A 83 44.63 4.01 -1.63
CA LYS A 83 45.41 5.16 -1.16
C LYS A 83 46.27 4.88 0.06
N GLU A 84 45.87 3.92 0.90
CA GLU A 84 46.64 3.52 2.09
C GLU A 84 47.83 2.60 1.74
N ASN A 85 47.82 1.94 0.59
CA ASN A 85 48.86 1.02 0.13
C ASN A 85 49.81 1.63 -0.91
N GLU A 86 49.72 2.94 -1.15
CA GLU A 86 50.59 3.74 -2.02
C GLU A 86 51.59 4.53 -1.18
#